data_AF-A0A7L0Q4N5-F1
#
_entry.id   AF-A0A7L0Q4N5-F1
#
_cell.length_a   1.000
_cell.length_b   1.000
_cell.length_c   1.000
_cell.angle_alpha   90.00
_cell.angle_beta   90.00
_cell.angle_gamma   90.00
#
_symmetry.space_group_name_H-M   'P 1'
#
loop_
_entity.id
_entity.type
_entity.pdbx_description
1 polymer ?
#
loop_
_entity_poly.entity_id
_entity_poly.type
_entity_poly.pdbx_seq_one_letter_code
_entity_poly.pdbx_strand_id
1 'polypeptide(L)' 'ADVLELDCRRTRDGVVVVSHDSCLLRQTGHALDLPHLDYKVRPTAPATHGARDPRRGGERP' A
#
# COMPACT_ATOMS: atom_id res chain seq x y z
N ALA A 1 -24.46 6.59 4.16
CA ALA A 1 -23.72 5.34 4.43
C ALA A 1 -22.45 5.78 5.12
N ASP A 2 -22.32 5.44 6.40
CA ASP A 2 -21.37 6.13 7.30
C ASP A 2 -20.23 5.21 7.76
N VAL A 3 -20.13 4.01 7.16
CA VAL A 3 -19.11 3.01 7.46
C VAL A 3 -18.43 2.53 6.19
N LEU A 4 -17.14 2.21 6.31
CA LEU A 4 -16.34 1.60 5.26
C LEU A 4 -15.80 0.26 5.78
N GLU A 5 -16.03 -0.80 5.02
CA GLU A 5 -15.48 -2.13 5.29
C GLU A 5 -14.17 -2.30 4.49
N LEU A 6 -13.18 -2.94 5.12
CA LEU A 6 -11.84 -3.11 4.57
C LEU A 6 -11.23 -4.45 4.99
N ASP A 7 -10.81 -5.24 4.02
CA ASP A 7 -10.04 -6.45 4.25
C ASP A 7 -8.61 -6.14 4.69
N CYS A 8 -8.19 -6.77 5.78
CA CYS A 8 -6.85 -6.62 6.33
C CYS A 8 -6.04 -7.92 6.20
N ARG A 9 -4.76 -7.78 5.89
CA ARG A 9 -3.80 -8.89 5.79
C ARG A 9 -2.51 -8.52 6.49
N ARG A 10 -1.76 -9.54 6.94
CA ARG A 10 -0.52 -9.37 7.69
C ARG A 10 0.68 -9.76 6.84
N THR A 11 1.69 -8.89 6.79
CA THR A 11 2.98 -9.15 6.15
C THR A 11 3.88 -10.00 7.04
N ARG A 12 5.00 -10.47 6.50
CA ARG A 12 5.99 -11.29 7.24
C ARG A 12 6.56 -10.55 8.45
N ASP A 13 6.84 -9.26 8.31
CA ASP A 13 7.31 -8.37 9.37
C ASP A 13 6.20 -7.90 10.33
N GLY A 14 4.99 -8.45 10.18
CA GLY A 14 3.89 -8.25 11.11
C GLY A 14 3.10 -6.95 10.91
N VAL A 15 3.34 -6.22 9.83
CA VAL A 15 2.55 -5.03 9.48
C VAL A 15 1.19 -5.46 8.94
N VAL A 16 0.14 -4.77 9.39
CA VAL A 16 -1.21 -4.94 8.86
C VAL A 16 -1.38 -3.99 7.67
N VAL A 17 -1.78 -4.54 6.53
CA VAL A 17 -2.06 -3.80 5.30
C VAL A 17 -3.50 -4.04 4.87
N VAL A 18 -4.08 -3.08 4.18
CA VAL A 18 -5.41 -3.23 3.56
C VAL A 18 -5.25 -3.89 2.21
N SER A 19 -5.80 -5.10 2.06
CA SER A 19 -5.79 -5.83 0.79
C SER A 19 -6.82 -6.96 0.81
N HIS A 20 -7.71 -6.98 -0.19
CA HIS A 20 -8.64 -8.08 -0.39
C HIS A 20 -7.91 -9.38 -0.76
N ASP A 21 -6.79 -9.34 -1.49
CA ASP A 21 -6.07 -10.54 -1.94
C ASP A 21 -4.73 -10.74 -1.22
N SER A 22 -4.27 -11.99 -1.07
CA SER A 22 -2.92 -12.30 -0.56
C SER A 22 -1.85 -12.06 -1.61
N CYS A 23 -2.15 -12.35 -2.88
CA CYS A 23 -1.27 -12.12 -4.00
C CYS A 23 -1.60 -10.79 -4.66
N LEU A 24 -0.60 -9.91 -4.82
CA LEU A 24 -0.77 -8.56 -5.32
C LEU A 24 -0.84 -8.47 -6.86
N LEU A 25 -0.91 -9.61 -7.57
CA LEU A 25 -0.90 -9.64 -9.04
C LEU A 25 -2.03 -8.81 -9.64
N ARG A 26 -3.26 -8.95 -9.11
CA ARG A 26 -4.43 -8.22 -9.59
C ARG A 26 -4.37 -6.71 -9.33
N GLN A 27 -3.67 -6.29 -8.28
CA GLN A 27 -3.60 -4.90 -7.84
C GLN A 27 -2.38 -4.15 -8.39
N THR A 28 -1.29 -4.87 -8.68
CA THR A 28 0.01 -4.27 -9.02
C THR A 28 0.62 -4.78 -10.32
N GLY A 29 0.12 -5.91 -10.86
CA GLY A 29 0.77 -6.61 -11.98
C GLY A 29 1.96 -7.47 -11.58
N HIS A 30 2.30 -7.54 -10.28
CA HIS A 30 3.40 -8.34 -9.77
C HIS A 30 2.90 -9.50 -8.91
N ALA A 31 3.37 -10.72 -9.20
CA ALA A 31 3.06 -11.92 -8.41
C ALA A 31 3.83 -11.91 -7.07
N LEU A 32 3.32 -11.15 -6.11
CA LEU A 32 3.90 -10.95 -4.78
C LEU A 32 2.90 -11.37 -3.71
N ASP A 33 3.27 -12.31 -2.85
CA ASP A 33 2.43 -12.78 -1.76
C ASP A 33 2.73 -12.07 -0.45
N LEU A 34 1.71 -11.40 0.11
CA LEU A 34 1.82 -10.61 1.34
C LEU A 34 2.46 -11.35 2.53
N PRO A 35 2.17 -12.64 2.81
CA PRO A 35 2.82 -13.36 3.91
C PRO A 35 4.35 -13.56 3.74
N HIS A 36 4.89 -13.27 2.55
CA HIS A 36 6.30 -13.40 2.22
C HIS A 36 7.01 -12.06 2.02
N LEU A 37 6.28 -10.95 2.07
CA LEU A 37 6.82 -9.60 1.93
C LEU A 37 7.08 -8.98 3.31
N ASP A 38 8.10 -8.13 3.37
CA ASP A 38 8.26 -7.15 4.44
C ASP A 38 7.79 -5.80 3.92
N TYR A 39 6.97 -5.07 4.69
CA TYR A 39 6.40 -3.81 4.24
C TYR A 39 7.45 -2.70 4.11
N LYS A 40 8.46 -2.68 5.01
CA LYS A 40 9.59 -1.74 5.07
C LYS A 40 9.31 -0.32 4.53
N VAL A 41 8.18 0.28 4.91
CA VAL A 41 7.95 1.72 4.74
C VAL A 41 8.48 2.43 5.97
N ARG A 42 9.54 3.23 5.81
CA ARG A 42 9.78 4.36 6.70
C ARG A 42 8.75 5.43 6.32
N PRO A 43 7.88 5.89 7.23
CA PRO A 43 7.10 7.09 6.97
C PRO A 43 8.10 8.24 6.76
N THR A 44 8.21 8.75 5.54
CA THR A 44 9.09 9.89 5.23
C THR A 44 8.43 11.23 5.54
N ALA A 45 7.13 11.25 5.83
CA ALA A 45 6.37 12.37 6.35
C ALA A 45 5.02 11.87 6.88
N PRO A 46 4.33 12.62 7.77
CA PRO A 46 2.92 12.38 8.05
C PRO A 46 2.11 12.44 6.74
N ALA A 47 1.12 11.54 6.60
CA ALA A 47 0.16 11.56 5.50
C ALA A 47 -0.77 12.77 5.64
N THR A 48 -0.27 13.97 5.34
CA THR A 48 -1.06 15.19 5.28
C THR A 48 -1.85 15.21 3.98
N HIS A 49 -3.11 15.65 4.06
CA HIS A 49 -4.00 15.86 2.92
C HIS A 49 -3.33 16.84 1.92
N GLY A 50 -2.62 16.31 0.92
CA GLY A 50 -1.96 17.11 -0.12
C GLY A 50 -0.44 16.96 -0.27
N ALA A 51 0.26 16.11 0.49
CA ALA A 51 1.67 15.85 0.22
C ALA A 51 1.80 15.05 -1.10
N ARG A 52 2.15 15.73 -2.20
CA ARG A 52 2.55 15.06 -3.45
C ARG A 52 3.80 14.24 -3.16
N ASP A 53 3.81 12.97 -3.58
CA ASP A 53 5.03 12.18 -3.60
C ASP A 53 6.08 12.95 -4.41
N PRO A 54 7.24 13.33 -3.82
CA PRO A 54 8.28 14.08 -4.53
C PRO A 54 8.85 13.32 -5.74
N ARG A 55 8.57 12.02 -5.88
CA ARG A 55 8.92 11.20 -7.05
C ARG A 55 7.90 11.29 -8.18
N ARG A 56 6.73 11.91 -7.97
CA ARG A 56 5.79 12.30 -9.05
C ARG A 56 6.22 13.62 -9.68
N GLY A 57 7.45 13.67 -10.20
CA GLY A 57 7.92 14.67 -11.15
C GLY A 57 7.90 14.06 -12.54
N GLY A 58 6.74 14.08 -13.19
CA GLY A 58 6.56 13.68 -14.58
C GLY A 58 5.76 14.77 -15.28
N GLU A 59 6.41 15.41 -16.24
CA GLU A 59 5.93 16.53 -17.05
C GLU A 59 4.50 16.30 -17.55
N ARG A 60 3.69 17.37 -17.57
CA ARG A 60 2.48 17.42 -18.38
C ARG A 60 2.71 18.38 -19.55
N PRO A 61 2.18 18.05 -20.74
CA PRO A 61 2.37 18.80 -21.98
C PRO A 61 1.78 20.21 -21.91
#